data_AF-A0A6P0NJS9-F1
#
_entry.id   AF-A0A6P0NJS9-F1
#
_cell.length_a   1.000
_cell.length_b   1.000
_cell.length_c   1.000
_cell.angle_alpha   90.00
_cell.angle_beta   90.00
_cell.angle_gamma   90.00
#
_symmetry.space_group_name_H-M   'P 1'
#
loop_
_entity.id
_entity.type
_entity.pdbx_description
1 polymer ?
#
loop_
_entity_poly.entity_id
_entity_poly.type
_entity_poly.pdbx_seq_one_letter_code
_entity_poly.pdbx_strand_id
1 'polypeptide(L)'
;ILIGDNSLVAPGADVFILARGEGMDTIRDFQLEQDRIQLVDGILFESLSLGQSGQHTTISVDGEQVFKLNNVAVADITRDLFIEANPPI
;
A
#
# COMPACT_ATOMS: atom_id res chain seq x y z
N ILE A 1 1.02 -12.71 -4.33
CA ILE A 1 0.65 -11.44 -5.01
C ILE A 1 -0.85 -11.30 -4.87
N LEU A 2 -1.29 -10.27 -4.16
CA LEU A 2 -2.71 -9.99 -3.89
C LEU A 2 -3.05 -8.64 -4.53
N ILE A 3 -4.18 -8.58 -5.24
CA ILE A 3 -4.61 -7.42 -6.04
C ILE A 3 -6.12 -7.23 -5.85
N GLY A 4 -6.56 -5.99 -5.59
CA GLY A 4 -7.95 -5.56 -5.85
C GLY A 4 -9.03 -6.18 -4.96
N ASP A 5 -8.71 -6.52 -3.71
CA ASP A 5 -9.67 -7.04 -2.75
C ASP A 5 -9.92 -6.07 -1.58
N ASN A 6 -11.20 -5.82 -1.32
CA ASN A 6 -11.69 -5.00 -0.19
C ASN A 6 -11.23 -5.49 1.22
N SER A 7 -10.60 -6.66 1.33
CA SER A 7 -10.13 -7.23 2.60
C SER A 7 -9.06 -8.31 2.39
N LEU A 8 -7.80 -7.94 2.53
CA LEU A 8 -6.66 -8.86 2.38
C LEU A 8 -6.13 -9.34 3.74
N VAL A 9 -5.92 -10.65 3.84
CA VAL A 9 -5.29 -11.39 4.95
C VAL A 9 -4.47 -12.53 4.35
N ALA A 10 -3.17 -12.61 4.63
CA ALA A 10 -2.32 -13.68 4.11
C ALA A 10 -1.14 -14.02 5.05
N PRO A 11 -0.77 -15.32 5.16
CA PRO A 11 0.35 -15.73 5.98
C PRO A 11 1.69 -15.66 5.23
N GLY A 12 2.70 -15.09 5.87
CA GLY A 12 4.08 -15.07 5.38
C GLY A 12 4.50 -13.69 4.91
N ALA A 13 5.49 -13.63 4.02
CA ALA A 13 5.92 -12.39 3.39
C ALA A 13 5.09 -12.15 2.12
N ASP A 14 4.23 -11.15 2.16
CA ASP A 14 3.28 -10.86 1.09
C ASP A 14 3.65 -9.62 0.27
N VAL A 15 3.19 -9.61 -0.98
CA VAL A 15 3.31 -8.45 -1.88
C VAL A 15 1.91 -8.04 -2.32
N PHE A 16 1.52 -6.82 -1.91
CA PHE A 16 0.26 -6.17 -2.24
C PHE A 16 0.46 -5.23 -3.43
N ILE A 17 -0.32 -5.38 -4.49
CA ILE A 17 -0.19 -4.51 -5.67
C ILE A 17 -1.11 -3.30 -5.52
N LEU A 18 -0.52 -2.11 -5.57
CA LEU A 18 -1.23 -0.85 -5.58
C LEU A 18 -1.29 -0.33 -7.02
N ALA A 19 -2.50 -0.33 -7.58
CA ALA A 19 -2.83 0.12 -8.93
C ALA A 19 -3.92 1.20 -8.91
N ARG A 20 -4.06 1.96 -9.99
CA ARG A 20 -5.14 2.97 -10.12
C ARG A 20 -6.46 2.30 -10.51
N GLY A 21 -7.58 2.84 -10.04
CA GLY A 21 -8.90 2.47 -10.53
C GLY A 21 -9.46 1.12 -10.05
N GLU A 22 -8.74 0.41 -9.19
CA GLU A 22 -9.20 -0.83 -8.55
C GLU A 22 -10.18 -0.57 -7.37
N GLY A 23 -10.27 0.69 -6.91
CA GLY A 23 -11.02 1.07 -5.73
C GLY A 23 -10.18 0.98 -4.45
N MET A 24 -10.86 0.93 -3.30
CA MET A 24 -10.20 0.99 -1.99
C MET A 24 -10.03 -0.41 -1.36
N ASP A 25 -8.79 -0.86 -1.23
CA ASP A 25 -8.43 -2.11 -0.54
C ASP A 25 -8.15 -1.88 0.95
N THR A 26 -8.50 -2.87 1.78
CA THR A 26 -8.18 -2.87 3.23
C THR A 26 -7.29 -4.06 3.56
N ILE A 27 -6.05 -3.79 3.96
CA ILE A 27 -5.09 -4.79 4.40
C ILE A 27 -5.16 -4.91 5.92
N ARG A 28 -5.44 -6.11 6.44
CA ARG A 28 -5.78 -6.31 7.85
C ARG A 28 -4.60 -6.70 8.74
N ASP A 29 -3.57 -7.30 8.17
CA ASP A 29 -2.48 -7.99 8.88
C ASP A 29 -1.10 -7.59 8.36
N PHE A 30 -0.97 -6.41 7.75
CA PHE A 30 0.30 -5.92 7.18
C PHE A 30 1.45 -5.95 8.19
N GLN A 31 2.52 -6.65 7.85
CA GLN A 31 3.70 -6.86 8.68
C GLN A 31 4.89 -6.06 8.14
N LEU A 32 5.26 -4.97 8.83
CA LEU A 32 6.29 -4.02 8.39
C LEU A 32 7.61 -4.65 7.93
N GLU A 33 8.06 -5.71 8.60
CA GLU A 33 9.35 -6.34 8.28
C GLU A 33 9.26 -7.35 7.12
N GLN A 34 8.07 -7.91 6.86
CA GLN A 34 7.88 -9.04 5.94
C GLN A 34 7.17 -8.63 4.65
N ASP A 35 6.15 -7.79 4.76
CA ASP A 35 5.28 -7.45 3.64
C ASP A 35 5.81 -6.26 2.86
N ARG A 36 5.44 -6.20 1.57
CA ARG A 36 5.78 -5.10 0.68
C ARG A 36 4.57 -4.66 -0.14
N ILE A 37 4.56 -3.40 -0.54
CA ILE A 37 3.58 -2.84 -1.45
C ILE A 37 4.26 -2.60 -2.79
N GLN A 38 3.82 -3.27 -3.84
CA GLN A 38 4.33 -3.04 -5.18
C GLN A 38 3.52 -1.95 -5.87
N LEU A 39 4.21 -0.89 -6.28
CA LEU A 39 3.67 0.21 -7.06
C LEU A 39 3.77 -0.14 -8.54
N VAL A 40 2.65 -0.12 -9.24
CA VAL A 40 2.58 -0.38 -10.70
C VAL A 40 2.13 0.86 -11.46
N ASP A 41 2.06 0.78 -12.79
CA ASP A 41 1.59 1.85 -13.67
C ASP A 41 2.31 3.21 -13.48
N GLY A 42 3.61 3.15 -13.19
CA GLY A 42 4.44 4.33 -12.97
C GLY A 42 4.09 5.13 -11.72
N ILE A 43 3.36 4.54 -10.76
CA ILE A 43 3.17 5.13 -9.44
C ILE A 43 4.53 5.12 -8.72
N LEU A 44 4.92 6.29 -8.23
CA LEU A 44 6.15 6.48 -7.45
C LEU A 44 5.79 6.72 -6.00
N PHE A 45 6.65 6.36 -5.05
CA PHE A 45 6.43 6.62 -3.64
C PHE A 45 6.20 8.12 -3.37
N GLU A 46 6.90 8.99 -4.09
CA GLU A 46 6.77 10.45 -3.99
C GLU A 46 5.41 10.97 -4.46
N SER A 47 4.67 10.20 -5.26
CA SER A 47 3.32 10.56 -5.70
C SER A 47 2.23 10.14 -4.70
N LEU A 48 2.59 9.36 -3.69
CA LEU A 48 1.65 8.89 -2.68
C LEU A 48 1.36 9.98 -1.65
N SER A 49 0.09 10.07 -1.26
CA SER A 49 -0.32 10.82 -0.07
C SER A 49 -0.63 9.85 1.06
N LEU A 50 0.15 9.93 2.13
CA LEU A 50 -0.02 9.11 3.33
C LEU A 50 -0.83 9.88 4.38
N GLY A 51 -1.84 9.22 4.96
CA GLY A 51 -2.69 9.78 6.00
C GLY A 51 -2.82 8.85 7.21
N GLN A 52 -3.07 9.43 8.38
CA GLN A 52 -3.43 8.67 9.58
C GLN A 52 -4.93 8.79 9.83
N SER A 53 -5.60 7.66 10.04
CA SER A 53 -7.00 7.58 10.46
C SER A 53 -7.13 6.66 11.67
N GLY A 54 -7.18 7.24 12.87
CA GLY A 54 -7.12 6.47 14.12
C GLY A 54 -5.82 5.68 14.22
N GLN A 55 -5.90 4.36 14.31
CA GLN A 55 -4.75 3.45 14.33
C GLN A 55 -4.38 2.92 12.93
N HIS A 56 -4.98 3.44 11.87
CA HIS A 56 -4.81 2.95 10.50
C HIS A 56 -4.06 3.98 9.66
N THR A 57 -3.25 3.49 8.72
CA THR A 57 -2.70 4.32 7.65
C THR A 57 -3.64 4.26 6.45
N THR A 58 -3.84 5.40 5.79
CA THR A 58 -4.45 5.48 4.47
C THR A 58 -3.40 5.92 3.44
N ILE A 59 -3.44 5.30 2.26
CA ILE A 59 -2.55 5.62 1.14
C ILE A 59 -3.44 6.05 -0.02
N SER A 60 -3.14 7.22 -0.59
CA SER A 60 -3.88 7.79 -1.71
C SER A 60 -2.96 8.04 -2.91
N VAL A 61 -3.53 7.87 -4.10
CA VAL A 61 -2.89 8.16 -5.40
C VAL A 61 -3.79 9.15 -6.12
N ASP A 62 -3.23 10.23 -6.64
CA ASP A 62 -3.96 11.25 -7.41
C ASP A 62 -5.23 11.79 -6.68
N GLY A 63 -5.20 11.81 -5.34
CA GLY A 63 -6.30 12.27 -4.47
C GLY A 63 -7.36 11.22 -4.14
N GLU A 64 -7.26 10.01 -4.70
CA GLU A 64 -8.13 8.88 -4.37
C GLU A 64 -7.47 7.96 -3.34
N GLN A 65 -8.18 7.65 -2.25
CA GLN A 65 -7.70 6.68 -1.27
C GLN A 65 -7.80 5.26 -1.85
N VAL A 66 -6.65 4.65 -2.08
CA VAL A 66 -6.56 3.31 -2.67
C VAL A 66 -6.35 2.25 -1.60
N PHE A 67 -5.52 2.47 -0.58
CA PHE A 67 -5.22 1.46 0.43
C PHE A 67 -5.53 1.97 1.85
N LYS A 68 -5.98 1.05 2.70
CA LYS A 68 -6.03 1.22 4.15
C LYS A 68 -5.26 0.08 4.82
N LEU A 69 -4.22 0.42 5.58
CA LEU A 69 -3.46 -0.52 6.40
C LEU A 69 -4.00 -0.49 7.83
N ASN A 70 -4.57 -1.60 8.29
CA ASN A 70 -5.15 -1.63 9.63
C ASN A 70 -4.08 -1.78 10.71
N ASN A 71 -4.18 -0.97 11.77
CA ASN A 71 -3.30 -1.07 12.93
C ASN A 71 -1.82 -0.85 12.59
N VAL A 72 -1.57 -0.03 11.57
CA VAL A 72 -0.23 0.42 11.17
C VAL A 72 -0.19 1.94 11.28
N ALA A 73 0.80 2.46 11.99
CA ALA A 73 0.99 3.90 12.10
C ALA A 73 1.71 4.44 10.86
N VAL A 74 1.28 5.62 10.39
CA VAL A 74 1.86 6.28 9.22
C VAL A 74 3.34 6.60 9.42
N ALA A 75 3.77 6.80 10.68
CA ALA A 75 5.16 7.01 11.05
C ALA A 75 6.05 5.81 10.75
N ASP A 76 5.48 4.60 10.68
CA ASP A 76 6.20 3.37 10.36
C ASP A 76 6.24 3.10 8.84
N ILE A 77 5.51 3.89 8.05
CA ILE A 77 5.45 3.76 6.60
C ILE A 77 6.63 4.49 5.99
N THR A 78 7.64 3.72 5.61
CA THR A 78 8.86 4.20 4.97
C THR A 78 8.96 3.71 3.53
N ARG A 79 9.83 4.35 2.73
CA ARG A 79 10.03 3.98 1.32
C ARG A 79 10.42 2.51 1.15
N ASP A 80 11.13 1.92 2.12
CA ASP A 80 11.62 0.53 2.05
C ASP A 80 10.50 -0.53 2.02
N LEU A 81 9.27 -0.14 2.37
CA LEU A 81 8.08 -0.97 2.24
C LEU A 81 7.59 -1.06 0.79
N PHE A 82 8.06 -0.19 -0.10
CA PHE A 82 7.55 -0.05 -1.46
C PHE A 82 8.52 -0.61 -2.49
N ILE A 83 7.97 -1.38 -3.43
CA ILE A 83 8.68 -1.88 -4.60
C ILE A 83 8.12 -1.12 -5.81
N GLU A 84 8.89 -0.20 -6.35
CA GLU A 84 8.54 0.50 -7.59
C GLU A 84 8.82 -0.44 -8.77
N ALA A 85 7.77 -0.85 -9.50
CA ALA A 85 7.92 -1.59 -10.74
C ALA A 85 8.46 -0.65 -11.84
N ASN A 86 9.76 -0.37 -11.77
CA ASN A 86 10.62 0.38 -12.68
C ASN A 86 9.96 1.52 -13.49
N PRO A 87 10.17 2.80 -13.16
CA PRO A 87 10.07 3.84 -14.18
C PRO A 87 11.22 3.63 -15.19
N PRO A 88 10.97 3.33 -16.48
CA PRO A 88 12.04 3.42 -17.46
C PRO A 88 12.56 4.86 -17.52
N ILE A 89 13.87 5.03 -17.34
CA ILE A 89 14.59 6.26 -17.73
C ILE A 89 14.58 6.34 -19.26
#